data_AF-A0A183F0P4-F1
#
_entry.id   AF-A0A183F0P4-F1
#
_cell.length_a   1.000
_cell.length_b   1.000
_cell.length_c   1.000
_cell.angle_alpha   90.00
_cell.angle_beta   90.00
_cell.angle_gamma   90.00
#
_symmetry.space_group_name_H-M   'P 1'
#
loop_
_entity.id
_entity.type
_entity.pdbx_description
1 polymer ?
#
loop_
_entity_poly.entity_id
_entity_poly.type
_entity_poly.pdbx_seq_one_letter_code
_entity_poly.pdbx_strand_id
1 'polypeptide(L)' 'MFGYILTVPKNAAFPSDVQSEIELLYETDDGVHVKNKRMRQLDQEVGDIKMEINDIETSAMLRSVA' A
#
# COMPACT_ATOMS: atom_id res chain seq x y z
N MET A 1 -7.67 -2.93 -2.71
CA MET A 1 -6.47 -2.72 -3.54
C MET A 1 -5.28 -3.28 -2.80
N PHE A 2 -4.43 -4.10 -3.42
CA PHE A 2 -3.33 -4.80 -2.72
C PHE A 2 -2.04 -3.99 -2.57
N GLY A 3 -1.98 -2.77 -3.13
CA GLY A 3 -0.82 -1.88 -2.96
C GLY A 3 0.47 -2.42 -3.57
N TYR A 4 1.61 -1.94 -3.09
CA TYR A 4 2.94 -2.42 -3.47
C TYR A 4 3.20 -3.80 -2.86
N ILE A 5 3.46 -4.81 -3.69
CA ILE A 5 3.84 -6.19 -3.31
C ILE A 5 5.10 -6.59 -4.08
N LEU A 6 5.97 -7.36 -3.43
CA LEU A 6 7.14 -7.96 -4.07
C LEU A 6 6.94 -9.47 -4.18
N THR A 7 7.07 -10.02 -5.37
CA THR A 7 7.09 -11.46 -5.60
C THR A 7 8.53 -11.93 -5.68
N VAL A 8 8.87 -12.95 -4.89
CA VAL A 8 10.19 -13.59 -4.91
C VAL A 8 10.06 -15.09 -5.18
N PRO A 9 11.08 -15.73 -5.77
CA PRO A 9 11.14 -17.19 -5.87
C PRO A 9 11.05 -17.88 -4.50
N LYS A 10 10.49 -19.09 -4.43
CA LYS A 10 10.38 -19.87 -3.17
C LYS A 10 11.72 -20.21 -2.53
N ASN A 11 12.79 -20.24 -3.32
CA ASN A 11 14.15 -20.51 -2.86
C ASN A 11 14.94 -19.22 -2.55
N ALA A 12 14.31 -18.05 -2.62
CA ALA A 12 14.96 -16.81 -2.25
C ALA A 12 15.25 -16.81 -0.74
N ALA A 13 16.52 -16.70 -0.40
CA ALA A 13 16.96 -16.53 0.98
C ALA A 13 17.03 -15.03 1.29
N PHE A 14 16.33 -14.61 2.34
CA PHE A 14 16.49 -13.26 2.88
C PHE A 14 17.63 -13.25 3.90
N PRO A 15 18.54 -12.25 3.87
CA PRO A 15 19.52 -12.08 4.92
C PRO A 15 18.83 -11.94 6.28
N SER A 16 19.43 -12.48 7.35
CA SER A 16 18.85 -12.48 8.70
C SER A 16 18.45 -11.07 9.17
N ASP A 17 19.25 -10.08 8.80
CA ASP A 17 19.02 -8.67 9.15
C ASP A 17 17.71 -8.13 8.54
N VAL A 18 17.34 -8.62 7.36
CA VAL A 18 16.16 -8.16 6.60
C VAL A 18 14.94 -9.04 6.86
N GLN A 19 15.14 -10.27 7.34
CA GLN A 19 14.07 -11.23 7.59
C GLN A 19 13.05 -10.71 8.63
N SER A 20 13.50 -9.90 9.60
CA SER A 20 12.62 -9.25 10.58
C SER A 20 11.80 -8.08 10.03
N GLU A 21 12.19 -7.54 8.86
CA GLU A 21 11.54 -6.39 8.21
C GLU A 21 10.58 -6.81 7.10
N ILE A 22 10.55 -8.10 6.75
CA ILE A 22 9.75 -8.66 5.67
C ILE A 22 8.56 -9.43 6.26
N GLU A 23 7.37 -9.06 5.82
CA GLU A 23 6.11 -9.73 6.09
C GLU A 23 5.74 -10.63 4.91
N LEU A 24 5.55 -11.92 5.19
CA LEU A 24 5.02 -12.88 4.23
C LEU A 24 3.49 -12.72 4.16
N LEU A 25 2.95 -12.49 2.96
CA LEU A 25 1.52 -12.31 2.77
C LEU A 25 0.84 -13.62 2.34
N TYR A 26 1.30 -14.19 1.24
CA TYR A 26 0.76 -15.44 0.70
C TYR A 26 1.76 -16.09 -0.25
N GLU A 27 1.57 -17.40 -0.45
CA GLU A 27 2.37 -18.21 -1.36
C GLU A 27 1.52 -18.70 -2.51
N THR A 28 2.13 -18.80 -3.69
CA THR A 28 1.54 -19.34 -4.92
C THR A 28 2.49 -20.34 -5.53
N ASP A 29 2.08 -21.06 -6.58
CA ASP A 29 3.00 -21.95 -7.30
C ASP A 29 4.18 -21.19 -7.92
N ASP A 30 3.96 -19.95 -8.37
CA ASP A 30 4.94 -19.11 -9.04
C ASP A 30 5.93 -18.43 -8.09
N GLY A 31 5.61 -18.32 -6.79
CA GLY A 31 6.48 -17.65 -5.83
C GLY A 31 5.79 -17.20 -4.55
N VAL A 32 6.58 -16.52 -3.72
CA VAL A 32 6.20 -15.97 -2.42
C VAL A 32 5.97 -14.48 -2.56
N HIS A 33 4.86 -13.99 -2.02
CA HIS A 33 4.49 -12.59 -2.04
C HIS A 33 4.76 -11.97 -0.68
N VAL A 34 5.58 -10.94 -0.66
CA VAL A 34 6.05 -10.29 0.56
C VAL A 34 5.84 -8.78 0.51
N LYS A 35 5.85 -8.17 1.70
CA LYS A 35 5.89 -6.72 1.89
C LYS A 35 6.92 -6.35 2.93
N ASN A 36 7.47 -5.15 2.82
CA ASN A 36 8.24 -4.54 3.90
C ASN A 36 7.53 -3.29 4.45
N LYS A 37 8.10 -2.73 5.51
CA LYS A 37 7.56 -1.52 6.17
C LYS A 37 7.42 -0.34 5.20
N ARG A 38 8.39 -0.13 4.30
CA ARG A 38 8.36 0.99 3.35
C ARG A 38 7.21 0.85 2.34
N MET A 39 6.94 -0.35 1.85
CA MET A 39 5.83 -0.64 0.94
C MET A 39 4.48 -0.35 1.61
N ARG A 40 4.34 -0.67 2.89
CA ARG A 40 3.13 -0.34 3.65
C ARG A 40 2.98 1.18 3.88
N GLN A 41 4.07 1.90 4.14
CA GLN A 41 4.03 3.37 4.21
C GLN A 41 3.62 3.99 2.88
N LEU A 42 4.14 3.48 1.75
CA LEU A 42 3.73 3.91 0.42
C LEU A 42 2.26 3.61 0.14
N ASP A 43 1.77 2.45 0.55
CA ASP A 43 0.35 2.09 0.42
C ASP A 43 -0.55 3.03 1.23
N GLN A 44 -0.08 3.45 2.41
CA GLN A 44 -0.77 4.46 3.22
C GLN A 44 -0.71 5.82 2.55
N GLU A 45 0.44 6.28 2.06
CA GLU A 45 0.56 7.57 1.35
C GLU A 45 -0.31 7.62 0.08
N VAL A 46 -0.38 6.53 -0.68
CA VAL A 46 -1.20 6.42 -1.92
C VAL A 46 -2.67 6.18 -1.61
N GLY A 47 -2.98 5.39 -0.58
CA GLY A 47 -4.35 5.19 -0.10
C GLY A 47 -4.93 6.43 0.60
N ASP A 48 -4.06 7.20 1.25
CA ASP A 48 -4.30 8.54 1.81
C ASP A 48 -4.06 9.65 0.77
N ILE A 49 -3.86 9.33 -0.52
CA ILE A 49 -4.36 10.24 -1.57
C ILE A 49 -5.87 10.16 -1.42
N LYS A 50 -6.31 10.98 -0.47
CA LYS A 50 -7.65 11.13 0.01
C LYS A 50 -8.60 10.92 -1.15
N MET A 51 -9.61 10.10 -0.93
CA MET A 51 -10.92 10.45 -1.44
C MET A 51 -11.31 11.81 -0.82
N GLU A 52 -10.65 12.90 -1.24
CA GLU A 52 -11.29 14.19 -1.32
C GLU A 52 -12.33 14.01 -2.41
N ILE A 53 -13.45 13.42 -2.03
CA ILE A 53 -14.70 13.62 -2.76
C ILE A 53 -14.95 15.11 -2.58
N ASN A 54 -14.37 15.91 -3.47
CA ASN A 54 -14.78 17.29 -3.66
C ASN A 54 -16.17 17.21 -4.27
N ASP A 55 -17.15 17.03 -3.39
CA ASP A 55 -18.53 17.26 -3.71
C ASP A 55 -18.67 18.73 -4.11
N ILE A 56 -18.85 18.95 -5.41
CA ILE A 56 -18.98 20.29 -6.00
C ILE A 56 -20.20 21.00 -5.38
N GLU A 57 -21.25 20.26 -4.99
CA GLU A 57 -22.44 20.85 -4.36
C GLU A 57 -22.09 21.51 -3.02
N THR A 58 -21.34 20.82 -2.14
CA THR A 58 -20.94 21.38 -0.84
C THR A 58 -19.98 22.57 -0.99
N SER A 59 -19.03 22.54 -1.94
CA SER A 59 -18.11 23.67 -2.18
C SER A 59 -18.80 24.90 -2.79
N ALA A 60 -19.85 24.71 -3.61
CA ALA A 60 -20.63 25.82 -4.15
C ALA A 60 -21.47 26.49 -3.06
N MET A 61 -22.09 25.71 -2.16
CA MET A 61 -22.94 26.23 -1.09
C MET A 61 -22.18 27.11 -0.09
N LEU A 62 -20.91 26.79 0.19
CA LEU A 62 -20.06 27.58 1.10
C LEU A 62 -19.61 28.92 0.48
N ARG A 63 -19.59 29.06 -0.85
CA ARG A 63 -19.27 30.33 -1.53
C ARG A 63 -20.47 31.23 -1.77
N SER A 64 -21.70 30.73 -1.69
CA SER A 64 -22.91 31.54 -1.83
C SER A 64 -23.41 32.17 -0.52
N VAL A 65 -22.81 31.82 0.62
CA VAL A 65 -23.16 32.35 1.96
C VAL A 65 -22.05 33.25 2.54
N ALA A 66 -21.04 33.61 1.72
CA ALA A 66 -20.00 34.59 2.09
C ALA A 66 -20.31 35.98 1.53
#